data_AF-A0A8T5QB20-F1
#
_entry.id   AF-A0A8T5QB20-F1
#
_cell.length_a   1.000
_cell.length_b   1.000
_cell.length_c   1.000
_cell.angle_alpha   90.00
_cell.angle_beta   90.00
_cell.angle_gamma   90.00
#
_symmetry.space_group_name_H-M   'P 1'
#
loop_
_entity.id
_entity.type
_entity.pdbx_description
1 polymer ?
#
loop_
_entity_poly.entity_id
_entity_poly.type
_entity_poly.pdbx_seq_one_letter_code
_entity_poly.pdbx_strand_id
1 'polypeptide(L)'
;MVNNEVVEYIKRHKSKGFSEDQIRNVLIEHGHSARNVKEAMKIAGGEAVKKTTEIKEKPIKRSGNIIGIKRRNPFLVFLFSFITAGVYYIYWLASTTNELRKNSMSAPNPWLILLFFVPFVNIIVSLIYYWKYSKAVNEITGFSTGGLFVLWIFFWPIAMILSQIELNKNAM
;
A
#
# COMPACT_ATOMS: atom_id res chain seq x y z
N MET A 1 -28.63 -14.79 -16.52
CA MET A 1 -30.06 -15.17 -16.51
C MET A 1 -30.66 -14.60 -15.25
N VAL A 2 -31.79 -13.89 -15.32
CA VAL A 2 -32.45 -13.37 -14.11
C VAL A 2 -32.99 -14.55 -13.32
N ASN A 3 -32.68 -14.64 -12.02
CA ASN A 3 -33.18 -15.71 -11.17
C ASN A 3 -34.67 -15.45 -10.87
N ASN A 4 -35.54 -16.38 -11.27
CA ASN A 4 -36.99 -16.30 -11.05
C ASN A 4 -37.36 -16.23 -9.55
N GLU A 5 -36.56 -16.84 -8.67
CA GLU A 5 -36.76 -16.79 -7.22
C GLU A 5 -36.65 -15.35 -6.69
N VAL A 6 -35.72 -14.58 -7.22
CA VAL A 6 -35.50 -13.18 -6.84
C VAL A 6 -36.68 -12.31 -7.29
N VAL A 7 -37.22 -12.57 -8.48
CA VAL A 7 -38.40 -11.86 -9.00
C VAL A 7 -39.63 -12.15 -8.13
N GLU A 8 -39.86 -13.40 -7.74
CA GLU A 8 -40.97 -13.77 -6.86
C GLU A 8 -40.84 -13.18 -5.46
N TYR A 9 -39.62 -13.20 -4.90
CA TYR A 9 -39.32 -12.57 -3.63
C TYR A 9 -39.67 -11.08 -3.65
N ILE A 10 -39.25 -10.37 -4.69
CA ILE A 10 -39.55 -8.93 -4.85
C ILE A 10 -41.05 -8.68 -4.93
N LYS A 11 -41.80 -9.44 -5.74
CA LYS A 11 -43.26 -9.29 -5.87
C LYS A 11 -43.98 -9.46 -4.53
N ARG A 12 -43.59 -10.49 -3.76
CA ARG A 12 -44.19 -10.81 -2.46
C ARG A 12 -43.92 -9.75 -1.40
N HIS A 13 -42.74 -9.15 -1.41
CA HIS A 13 -42.40 -8.12 -0.41
C HIS A 13 -42.94 -6.75 -0.82
N LYS A 14 -43.00 -6.46 -2.12
CA LYS A 14 -43.66 -5.25 -2.61
C LYS A 14 -45.15 -5.24 -2.29
N SER A 15 -45.85 -6.38 -2.41
CA SER A 15 -47.27 -6.49 -2.02
C SER A 15 -47.51 -6.35 -0.51
N LYS A 16 -46.47 -6.51 0.32
CA LYS A 16 -46.50 -6.29 1.77
C LYS A 16 -46.14 -4.85 2.16
N GLY A 17 -45.90 -3.96 1.20
CA GLY A 17 -45.63 -2.54 1.44
C GLY A 17 -44.17 -2.17 1.68
N PHE A 18 -43.22 -3.09 1.43
CA PHE A 18 -41.78 -2.77 1.53
C PHE A 18 -41.32 -1.89 0.36
N SER A 19 -40.40 -0.95 0.62
CA SER A 19 -39.85 -0.08 -0.42
C SER A 19 -38.84 -0.83 -1.30
N GLU A 20 -38.70 -0.38 -2.56
CA GLU A 20 -37.78 -1.02 -3.52
C GLU A 20 -36.33 -0.99 -3.03
N ASP A 21 -35.94 0.07 -2.32
CA ASP A 21 -34.59 0.20 -1.74
C ASP A 21 -34.34 -0.79 -0.60
N GLN A 22 -35.34 -1.06 0.24
CA GLN A 22 -35.24 -2.05 1.31
C GLN A 22 -35.05 -3.46 0.73
N ILE A 23 -35.87 -3.82 -0.26
CA ILE A 23 -35.80 -5.13 -0.92
C ILE A 23 -34.46 -5.27 -1.65
N ARG A 24 -34.00 -4.20 -2.31
CA ARG A 24 -32.73 -4.18 -3.03
C ARG A 24 -31.54 -4.40 -2.11
N ASN A 25 -31.49 -3.72 -0.97
CA ASN A 25 -30.37 -3.82 -0.04
C ASN A 25 -30.27 -5.23 0.56
N VAL A 26 -31.41 -5.81 0.97
CA VAL A 26 -31.46 -7.20 1.48
C VAL A 26 -30.94 -8.18 0.43
N LEU A 27 -31.36 -8.07 -0.83
CA LEU A 27 -30.90 -9.00 -1.87
C LEU A 27 -29.41 -8.85 -2.18
N ILE A 28 -28.86 -7.63 -2.10
CA ILE A 28 -27.43 -7.40 -2.28
C ILE A 28 -26.62 -7.97 -1.11
N GLU A 29 -27.10 -7.83 0.13
CA GLU A 29 -26.49 -8.43 1.32
C GLU A 29 -26.48 -9.96 1.26
N HIS A 30 -27.52 -10.57 0.68
CA HIS A 30 -27.60 -12.02 0.45
C HIS A 30 -26.78 -12.50 -0.77
N GLY A 31 -25.91 -11.64 -1.32
CA GLY A 31 -24.95 -12.00 -2.37
C GLY A 31 -25.47 -11.88 -3.79
N HIS A 32 -26.67 -11.32 -4.01
CA HIS A 32 -27.16 -11.08 -5.36
C HIS A 32 -26.54 -9.80 -5.96
N SER A 33 -26.09 -9.88 -7.23
CA SER A 33 -25.49 -8.72 -7.88
C SER A 33 -26.52 -7.60 -8.05
N ALA A 34 -26.10 -6.35 -7.81
CA ALA A 34 -26.98 -5.18 -7.96
C ALA A 34 -27.60 -5.06 -9.37
N ARG A 35 -26.92 -5.61 -10.40
CA ARG A 35 -27.42 -5.71 -11.77
C ARG A 35 -28.61 -6.67 -11.87
N ASN A 36 -28.45 -7.89 -11.34
CA ASN A 36 -29.50 -8.92 -11.37
C ASN A 36 -30.72 -8.49 -10.55
N VAL A 37 -30.51 -7.85 -9.39
CA VAL A 37 -31.58 -7.33 -8.54
C VAL A 37 -32.37 -6.22 -9.24
N LYS A 38 -31.68 -5.29 -9.92
CA LYS A 38 -32.33 -4.22 -10.67
C LYS A 38 -33.16 -4.75 -11.85
N GLU A 39 -32.64 -5.74 -12.58
CA GLU A 39 -33.38 -6.41 -13.65
C GLU A 39 -34.60 -7.18 -13.10
N ALA A 40 -34.44 -7.86 -11.97
CA ALA A 40 -35.53 -8.57 -11.31
C ALA A 40 -36.63 -7.63 -10.80
N MET A 41 -36.28 -6.46 -10.26
CA MET A 41 -37.24 -5.44 -9.83
C MET A 41 -38.02 -4.87 -11.02
N LYS A 42 -37.34 -4.65 -12.16
CA LYS A 42 -37.97 -4.21 -13.40
C LYS A 42 -39.03 -5.21 -13.89
N ILE A 43 -38.70 -6.50 -13.87
CA ILE A 43 -39.62 -7.59 -14.22
C ILE A 43 -40.78 -7.67 -13.20
N ALA A 44 -40.48 -7.54 -11.90
CA ALA A 44 -41.49 -7.57 -10.85
C ALA A 44 -42.47 -6.40 -10.90
N GLY A 45 -42.02 -5.24 -11.39
CA GLY A 45 -42.83 -4.04 -11.62
C GLY A 45 -43.71 -4.07 -12.89
N GLY A 46 -43.71 -5.18 -13.65
CA GLY A 46 -44.58 -5.36 -14.81
C GLY A 46 -43.99 -4.88 -16.14
N GLU A 47 -42.72 -4.49 -16.19
CA GLU A 47 -42.07 -4.14 -17.45
C GLU A 47 -41.57 -5.42 -18.16
N ALA A 48 -42.26 -5.81 -19.24
CA ALA A 48 -41.90 -6.96 -20.05
C ALA A 48 -40.49 -6.80 -20.64
N VAL A 49 -39.59 -7.72 -20.29
CA VAL A 49 -38.23 -7.77 -20.85
C VAL A 49 -38.30 -8.27 -22.29
N LYS A 50 -38.23 -7.34 -23.26
CA LYS A 50 -37.92 -7.71 -24.65
C LYS A 50 -36.52 -8.32 -24.69
N LYS A 51 -36.47 -9.54 -25.23
CA LYS A 51 -35.29 -10.38 -25.45
C LYS A 51 -34.18 -9.57 -26.15
N THR A 52 -33.01 -9.58 -25.52
CA THR A 52 -31.67 -9.20 -25.98
C THR A 52 -31.56 -8.60 -27.40
N THR A 53 -31.32 -7.30 -27.47
CA THR A 53 -30.51 -6.72 -28.55
C THR A 53 -29.21 -6.26 -27.91
N GLU A 54 -28.09 -6.69 -28.45
CA GLU A 54 -26.73 -6.34 -28.03
C GLU A 54 -26.57 -4.83 -27.87
N ILE A 55 -26.59 -4.36 -26.63
CA ILE A 55 -26.14 -3.00 -26.32
C ILE A 55 -24.62 -3.13 -26.16
N LYS A 56 -23.86 -2.64 -27.14
CA LYS A 56 -22.44 -2.31 -26.96
C LYS A 56 -22.32 -1.56 -25.65
N GLU A 57 -21.71 -2.16 -24.62
CA GLU A 57 -21.50 -1.52 -23.34
C GLU A 57 -20.63 -0.27 -23.57
N LYS A 58 -21.28 0.89 -23.68
CA LYS A 58 -20.60 2.16 -23.54
C LYS A 58 -20.17 2.21 -22.07
N PRO A 59 -18.87 2.30 -21.76
CA PRO A 59 -18.40 2.17 -20.39
C PRO A 59 -19.12 3.20 -19.53
N ILE A 60 -19.81 2.71 -18.50
CA ILE A 60 -20.43 3.53 -17.48
C ILE A 60 -19.29 4.36 -16.87
N LYS A 61 -19.15 5.62 -17.28
CA LYS A 61 -18.30 6.59 -16.58
C LYS A 61 -18.88 6.69 -15.16
N ARG A 62 -18.30 5.96 -14.22
CA ARG A 62 -18.42 6.26 -12.78
C ARG A 62 -17.80 7.64 -12.59
N SER A 63 -18.59 8.68 -12.84
CA SER A 63 -18.25 10.07 -12.56
C SER A 63 -18.41 10.31 -11.06
N GLY A 64 -17.62 9.61 -10.25
CA GLY A 64 -17.23 10.18 -8.97
C GLY A 64 -16.21 11.27 -9.30
N ASN A 65 -16.51 12.52 -8.97
CA ASN A 65 -15.55 13.60 -9.16
C ASN A 65 -14.29 13.27 -8.35
N ILE A 66 -13.22 12.87 -9.03
CA ILE A 66 -11.92 12.62 -8.42
C ILE A 66 -11.32 13.99 -8.07
N ILE A 67 -11.23 14.28 -6.76
CA ILE A 67 -10.87 15.60 -6.27
C ILE A 67 -9.34 15.71 -6.21
N GLY A 68 -8.79 16.70 -6.91
CA GLY A 68 -7.41 17.15 -6.71
C GLY A 68 -6.30 16.22 -7.23
N ILE A 69 -6.59 15.31 -8.16
CA ILE A 69 -5.56 14.53 -8.87
C ILE A 69 -4.94 15.36 -9.98
N LYS A 70 -3.61 15.50 -9.99
CA LYS A 70 -2.88 16.24 -11.03
C LYS A 70 -2.46 15.33 -12.18
N ARG A 71 -2.66 15.79 -13.43
CA ARG A 71 -2.13 15.14 -14.63
C ARG A 71 -0.62 15.31 -14.69
N ARG A 72 0.12 14.21 -14.77
CA ARG A 72 1.59 14.17 -14.85
C ARG A 72 2.02 13.33 -16.05
N ASN A 73 3.12 13.70 -16.70
CA ASN A 73 3.71 12.88 -17.77
C ASN A 73 4.54 11.75 -17.14
N PRO A 74 4.21 10.47 -17.36
CA PRO A 74 4.95 9.34 -16.78
C PRO A 74 6.44 9.33 -17.16
N PHE A 75 6.76 9.75 -18.39
CA PHE A 75 8.15 9.82 -18.86
C PHE A 75 8.97 10.84 -18.06
N LEU A 76 8.40 12.02 -17.79
CA LEU A 76 9.09 13.03 -16.97
C LEU A 76 9.25 12.58 -15.52
N VAL A 77 8.27 11.86 -14.97
CA VAL A 77 8.39 11.30 -13.61
C VAL A 77 9.55 10.33 -13.53
N PHE A 78 9.64 9.43 -14.50
CA PHE A 78 10.75 8.48 -14.60
C PHE A 78 12.08 9.22 -14.79
N LEU A 79 12.19 10.10 -15.79
CA LEU A 79 13.40 10.84 -16.12
C LEU A 79 13.93 11.66 -14.93
N PHE A 80 13.07 12.43 -14.27
CA PHE A 80 13.48 13.22 -13.11
C PHE A 80 13.85 12.36 -11.91
N SER A 81 13.27 11.16 -11.78
CA SER A 81 13.69 10.21 -10.74
C SER A 81 15.14 9.79 -10.92
N PHE A 82 15.61 9.56 -12.15
CA PHE A 82 17.02 9.26 -12.41
C PHE A 82 17.93 10.48 -12.24
N ILE A 83 17.55 11.62 -12.82
CA ILE A 83 18.35 12.85 -12.77
C ILE A 83 18.61 13.30 -11.32
N THR A 84 17.64 13.09 -10.43
CA THR A 84 17.74 13.47 -9.01
C THR A 84 18.17 12.32 -8.09
N ALA A 85 18.68 11.21 -8.65
CA ALA A 85 19.11 10.03 -7.89
C ALA A 85 18.04 9.51 -6.90
N GLY A 86 16.76 9.53 -7.31
CA GLY A 86 15.63 9.04 -6.53
C GLY A 86 14.95 10.08 -5.63
N VAL A 87 15.50 11.29 -5.46
CA VAL A 87 14.87 12.32 -4.62
C VAL A 87 13.51 12.77 -5.18
N TYR A 88 13.41 12.97 -6.49
CA TYR A 88 12.14 13.31 -7.14
C TYR A 88 11.11 12.18 -7.00
N TYR A 89 11.55 10.92 -7.04
CA TYR A 89 10.67 9.76 -6.84
C TYR A 89 10.00 9.80 -5.46
N ILE A 90 10.78 10.07 -4.41
CA ILE A 90 10.29 10.22 -3.02
C ILE A 90 9.26 11.35 -2.93
N TYR A 91 9.57 12.52 -3.49
CA TYR A 91 8.64 13.65 -3.56
C TYR A 91 7.33 13.29 -4.30
N TRP A 92 7.45 12.67 -5.47
CA TRP A 92 6.31 12.28 -6.30
C TRP A 92 5.42 11.29 -5.57
N LEU A 93 6.00 10.31 -4.87
CA LEU A 93 5.28 9.32 -4.07
C LEU A 93 4.52 9.98 -2.92
N ALA A 94 5.14 10.94 -2.21
CA ALA A 94 4.48 11.70 -1.15
C ALA A 94 3.32 12.57 -1.69
N SER A 95 3.54 13.27 -2.81
CA SER A 95 2.53 14.11 -3.44
C SER A 95 1.35 13.29 -3.94
N THR A 96 1.58 12.17 -4.62
CA THR A 96 0.50 11.32 -5.16
C THR A 96 -0.24 10.59 -4.06
N THR A 97 0.43 10.13 -3.00
CA THR A 97 -0.22 9.53 -1.83
C THR A 97 -1.18 10.52 -1.16
N ASN A 98 -0.80 11.80 -1.05
CA ASN A 98 -1.69 12.85 -0.53
C ASN A 98 -2.93 13.08 -1.41
N GLU A 99 -2.79 13.00 -2.73
CA GLU A 99 -3.93 13.11 -3.65
C GLU A 99 -4.84 11.86 -3.57
N LEU A 100 -4.25 10.67 -3.43
CA LEU A 100 -4.98 9.42 -3.26
C LEU A 100 -5.78 9.38 -1.95
N ARG A 101 -5.23 9.89 -0.84
CA ARG A 101 -5.94 9.95 0.46
C ARG A 101 -7.22 10.78 0.41
N LYS A 102 -7.31 11.76 -0.49
CA LYS A 102 -8.54 12.56 -0.70
C LYS A 102 -9.64 11.76 -1.39
N ASN A 103 -9.29 10.64 -2.03
CA ASN A 103 -10.17 9.88 -2.90
C ASN A 103 -10.31 8.39 -2.48
N SER A 104 -9.45 7.89 -1.60
CA SER A 104 -9.43 6.49 -1.16
C SER A 104 -8.94 6.36 0.29
N MET A 105 -9.69 5.62 1.09
CA MET A 105 -9.31 5.26 2.46
C MET A 105 -8.15 4.25 2.52
N SER A 106 -7.85 3.57 1.40
CA SER A 106 -6.75 2.61 1.31
C SER A 106 -5.38 3.26 1.15
N ALA A 107 -5.32 4.57 0.90
CA ALA A 107 -4.06 5.26 0.67
C ALA A 107 -3.23 5.35 1.97
N PRO A 108 -1.95 4.97 1.94
CA PRO A 108 -1.09 4.94 3.13
C PRO A 108 -0.82 6.35 3.67
N ASN A 109 -0.20 6.43 4.85
CA ASN A 109 0.27 7.69 5.40
C ASN A 109 1.56 8.14 4.67
N PRO A 110 1.61 9.32 4.02
CA PRO A 110 2.81 9.82 3.34
C PRO A 110 4.03 9.94 4.25
N TRP A 111 3.83 10.13 5.56
CA TRP A 111 4.92 10.19 6.53
C TRP A 111 5.74 8.90 6.61
N LEU A 112 5.17 7.74 6.21
CA LEU A 112 5.89 6.47 6.16
C LEU A 112 7.07 6.49 5.18
N ILE A 113 7.07 7.42 4.22
CA ILE A 113 8.18 7.61 3.28
C ILE A 113 9.47 8.03 4.00
N LEU A 114 9.39 8.61 5.20
CA LEU A 114 10.57 8.94 6.01
C LEU A 114 11.39 7.70 6.39
N LEU A 115 10.78 6.51 6.42
CA LEU A 115 11.48 5.25 6.71
C LEU A 115 12.54 4.90 5.68
N PHE A 116 12.47 5.44 4.45
CA PHE A 116 13.52 5.28 3.46
C PHE A 116 14.87 5.85 3.91
N PHE A 117 14.88 6.81 4.85
CA PHE A 117 16.11 7.40 5.38
C PHE A 117 16.73 6.60 6.53
N VAL A 118 15.96 5.72 7.17
CA VAL A 118 16.44 4.87 8.29
C VAL A 118 17.72 4.09 7.97
N PRO A 119 17.85 3.37 6.83
CA PRO A 119 19.08 2.66 6.53
C PRO A 119 20.31 3.57 6.41
N PHE A 120 20.15 4.79 5.87
CA PHE A 120 21.25 5.74 5.73
C PHE A 120 21.72 6.28 7.08
N VAL A 121 20.77 6.68 7.94
CA VAL A 121 21.07 7.12 9.31
C VAL A 121 21.72 5.98 10.09
N ASN A 122 21.21 4.75 9.95
CA ASN A 122 21.76 3.58 10.61
C ASN A 122 23.21 3.34 10.21
N ILE A 123 23.55 3.38 8.91
CA ILE A 123 24.92 3.22 8.42
C ILE A 123 25.86 4.26 9.06
N ILE A 124 25.48 5.54 9.06
CA ILE A 124 26.31 6.61 9.64
C ILE A 124 26.55 6.37 11.13
N VAL A 125 25.49 6.08 11.88
CA VAL A 125 25.56 5.81 13.33
C VAL A 125 26.42 4.56 13.59
N SER A 126 26.24 3.49 12.82
CA SER A 126 27.03 2.27 12.92
C SER A 126 28.52 2.52 12.68
N LEU A 127 28.90 3.30 11.67
CA LEU A 127 30.30 3.63 11.41
C LEU A 127 30.95 4.38 12.58
N ILE A 128 30.25 5.38 13.14
CA ILE A 128 30.72 6.11 14.32
C ILE A 128 30.86 5.16 15.51
N TYR A 129 29.88 4.29 15.72
CA TYR A 129 29.88 3.31 16.80
C TYR A 129 31.03 2.31 16.68
N TYR A 130 31.22 1.71 15.51
CA TYR A 130 32.28 0.73 15.24
C TYR A 130 33.66 1.33 15.41
N TRP A 131 33.86 2.59 15.01
CA TRP A 131 35.12 3.28 15.23
C TRP A 131 35.41 3.48 16.73
N LYS A 132 34.43 4.01 17.48
CA LYS A 132 34.57 4.23 18.93
C LYS A 132 34.80 2.92 19.68
N TYR A 133 34.04 1.88 19.33
CA TYR A 133 34.19 0.55 19.91
C TYR A 133 35.59 -0.02 19.64
N SER A 134 36.06 0.05 18.38
CA SER A 134 37.39 -0.45 18.01
C SER A 134 38.51 0.30 18.73
N LYS A 135 38.35 1.61 18.93
CA LYS A 135 39.29 2.42 19.72
C LYS A 135 39.32 2.01 21.18
N ALA A 136 38.15 1.79 21.79
CA ALA A 136 38.07 1.33 23.17
C ALA A 136 38.73 -0.06 23.36
N VAL A 137 38.53 -0.98 22.41
CA VAL A 137 39.24 -2.27 22.42
C VAL A 137 40.74 -2.07 22.31
N ASN A 138 41.21 -1.17 21.44
CA ASN A 138 42.64 -0.85 21.34
C ASN A 138 43.22 -0.29 22.64
N GLU A 139 42.51 0.60 23.33
CA GLU A 139 42.97 1.21 24.58
C GLU A 139 43.14 0.18 25.72
N ILE A 140 42.31 -0.87 25.74
CA ILE A 140 42.36 -1.91 26.79
C ILE A 140 43.35 -3.02 26.42
N THR A 141 43.44 -3.36 25.14
CA THR A 141 44.06 -4.62 24.70
C THR A 141 45.28 -4.44 23.79
N GLY A 142 45.49 -3.23 23.27
CA GLY A 142 46.48 -2.95 22.23
C GLY A 142 46.09 -3.41 20.82
N PHE A 143 44.96 -4.08 20.64
CA PHE A 143 44.52 -4.60 19.33
C PHE A 143 44.20 -3.47 18.33
N SER A 144 44.54 -3.65 17.06
CA SER A 144 44.46 -2.58 16.05
C SER A 144 43.04 -1.99 15.87
N THR A 145 42.89 -0.69 16.14
CA THR A 145 41.64 0.06 15.91
C THR A 145 41.18 -0.03 14.46
N GLY A 146 42.08 0.24 13.51
CA GLY A 146 41.75 0.24 12.09
C GLY A 146 41.40 -1.15 11.57
N GLY A 147 42.16 -2.17 12.01
CA GLY A 147 41.89 -3.56 11.64
C GLY A 147 40.52 -4.03 12.12
N LEU A 148 40.21 -3.79 13.40
CA LEU A 148 38.91 -4.17 13.97
C LEU A 148 37.75 -3.40 13.33
N PHE A 149 37.94 -2.10 13.03
CA PHE A 149 36.94 -1.28 12.36
C PHE A 149 36.58 -1.80 10.96
N VAL A 150 37.58 -2.17 10.15
CA VAL A 150 37.34 -2.76 8.82
C VAL A 150 36.60 -4.09 8.93
N LEU A 151 36.93 -4.91 9.94
CA LEU A 151 36.20 -6.15 10.20
C LEU A 151 34.74 -5.90 10.56
N TRP A 152 34.41 -4.85 11.32
CA TRP A 152 33.02 -4.50 11.61
C TRP A 152 32.19 -4.19 10.34
N ILE A 153 32.81 -3.60 9.31
CA ILE A 153 32.13 -3.23 8.07
C ILE A 153 31.88 -4.43 7.16
N PHE A 154 32.90 -5.28 6.96
CA PHE A 154 32.85 -6.34 5.95
C PHE A 154 32.61 -7.74 6.53
N PHE A 155 32.96 -7.96 7.81
CA PHE A 155 32.99 -9.27 8.45
C PHE A 155 32.58 -9.19 9.93
N TRP A 156 31.40 -8.61 10.21
CA TRP A 156 30.93 -8.36 11.58
C TRP A 156 30.99 -9.58 12.53
N PRO A 157 30.74 -10.85 12.11
CA PRO A 157 30.84 -11.98 13.02
C PRO A 157 32.28 -12.23 13.48
N ILE A 158 33.26 -12.02 12.58
CA ILE A 158 34.69 -12.15 12.90
C ILE A 158 35.10 -11.03 13.86
N ALA A 159 34.64 -9.80 13.63
CA ALA A 159 34.89 -8.68 14.53
C ALA A 159 34.40 -8.97 15.96
N MET A 160 33.19 -9.54 16.10
CA MET A 160 32.63 -9.94 17.39
C MET A 160 33.50 -10.98 18.11
N ILE A 161 33.88 -12.07 17.41
CA ILE A 161 34.67 -13.15 17.99
C ILE A 161 36.05 -12.65 18.42
N LEU A 162 36.74 -11.88 17.56
CA LEU A 162 38.07 -11.35 17.88
C LEU A 162 38.02 -10.35 19.04
N SER A 163 37.03 -9.46 19.06
CA SER A 163 36.83 -8.53 20.18
C SER A 163 36.66 -9.30 21.48
N GLN A 164 35.86 -10.37 21.49
CA GLN A 164 35.64 -11.16 22.69
C GLN A 164 36.90 -11.91 23.15
N ILE A 165 37.63 -12.54 22.22
CA ILE A 165 38.90 -13.23 22.55
C ILE A 165 39.87 -12.25 23.20
N GLU A 166 39.98 -11.05 22.66
CA GLU A 166 40.94 -10.08 23.13
C GLU A 166 40.53 -9.45 24.49
N LEU A 167 39.25 -9.18 24.68
CA LEU A 167 38.72 -8.75 25.97
C LEU A 167 38.90 -9.84 27.05
N ASN A 168 38.69 -11.11 26.71
CA ASN A 168 38.87 -12.22 27.64
C ASN A 168 40.31 -12.38 28.14
N LYS A 169 41.32 -11.99 27.36
CA LYS A 169 42.73 -11.99 27.82
C LYS A 169 42.99 -10.99 28.94
N ASN A 170 42.15 -9.96 29.05
CA ASN A 170 42.27 -8.87 30.00
C ASN A 170 41.25 -8.98 31.15
N ALA A 171 40.36 -9.96 31.11
CA ALA A 171 39.43 -10.28 32.18
C ALA A 171 40.13 -11.21 33.18
N MET A 172 40.85 -10.64 34.15
CA MET A 172 41.40 -11.33 35.32
C MET A 172 40.65 -10.94 36.58
#